data_AF-A0A428MPQ8-F1
#
_entry.id   AF-A0A428MPQ8-F1
#
_cell.length_a   1.000
_cell.length_b   1.000
_cell.length_c   1.000
_cell.angle_alpha   90.00
_cell.angle_beta   90.00
_cell.angle_gamma   90.00
#
_symmetry.space_group_name_H-M   'P 1'
#
loop_
_entity.id
_entity.type
_entity.pdbx_description
1 polymer ?
#
loop_
_entity_poly.entity_id
_entity_poly.type
_entity_poly.pdbx_seq_one_letter_code
_entity_poly.pdbx_strand_id
1 'polypeptide(L)'
;MKKLSSSICILLWLIGLLSPAAVAQMIQISNVEELYSAVNDPANTGASLVLAPGTYMLSATDSKGAARPNGGRIELQMDMSMVGVEGDRDSVVINASGLPLSSFPPTVNGVVTGPNAAVRMGLGHNALEWLTVRDAVNGGANIDTGLQAFDPGTAFIRVAHVATTGGARGLNILNFGPQTSGQTIEADIVDCYFFSNNIALAEGIRIGNFQGAQGSTVNVRMNGNLSWGQQMGRSIVNNRAQNSMISVISSGNRFYDNGFGTFVFGGLSANGTRADGNTIDFEAHGDQFLENTAASQFDHGGLIVVGAENDSPTAGGGSNNTVNVRLWGCRMSGNALHDLYGVGARSNFLANGDPSLSQDNHVTIEIKGAGNGNGRWQPVEQFADSLPGPPDYGNSVTVID
;
A
#
# COMPACT_ATOMS: atom_id res chain seq x y z
N MET A 1 79.11 -18.24 6.57
CA MET A 1 78.22 -17.83 5.46
C MET A 1 76.85 -18.45 5.70
N LYS A 2 75.79 -17.63 5.59
CA LYS A 2 74.53 -17.77 6.32
C LYS A 2 73.67 -18.96 5.84
N LYS A 3 73.15 -19.71 6.82
CA LYS A 3 72.17 -20.80 6.67
C LYS A 3 70.78 -20.22 6.37
N LEU A 4 70.13 -20.75 5.34
CA LEU A 4 68.69 -20.69 5.11
C LEU A 4 68.04 -21.86 5.85
N SER A 5 66.97 -21.61 6.62
CA SER A 5 65.84 -22.53 6.85
C SER A 5 64.94 -22.03 7.99
N SER A 6 63.62 -22.23 7.80
CA SER A 6 62.52 -22.12 8.76
C SER A 6 61.78 -20.78 8.80
N SER A 7 60.77 -20.65 7.94
CA SER A 7 59.52 -19.94 8.24
C SER A 7 58.40 -20.66 7.50
N ILE A 8 57.92 -21.73 8.15
CA ILE A 8 56.68 -22.45 7.85
C ILE A 8 55.61 -21.91 8.81
N CYS A 9 54.35 -21.92 8.36
CA CYS A 9 53.10 -21.66 9.09
C CYS A 9 52.68 -20.19 9.21
N ILE A 10 51.83 -19.75 8.28
CA ILE A 10 50.39 -19.42 8.46
C ILE A 10 49.97 -18.67 7.19
N LEU A 11 49.58 -19.40 6.15
CA LEU A 11 48.81 -18.84 5.03
C LEU A 11 48.03 -19.97 4.33
N LEU A 12 47.14 -20.59 5.10
CA LEU A 12 46.11 -21.51 4.61
C LEU A 12 44.92 -21.28 5.55
N TRP A 13 43.73 -21.11 4.97
CA TRP A 13 42.46 -20.61 5.55
C TRP A 13 42.09 -19.16 5.19
N LEU A 14 42.13 -18.83 3.90
CA LEU A 14 41.21 -17.83 3.33
C LEU A 14 40.57 -18.37 2.04
N ILE A 15 40.00 -19.57 2.14
CA ILE A 15 39.07 -20.13 1.14
C ILE A 15 37.85 -20.59 1.93
N GLY A 16 36.83 -19.75 2.00
CA GLY A 16 35.60 -20.05 2.71
C GLY A 16 34.76 -18.80 2.89
N LEU A 17 33.59 -18.77 2.24
CA LEU A 17 32.60 -17.68 2.17
C LEU A 17 32.70 -16.76 0.94
N LEU A 18 33.06 -17.29 -0.22
CA LEU A 18 32.25 -16.95 -1.40
C LEU A 18 30.99 -17.80 -1.29
N SER A 19 29.92 -17.25 -0.70
CA SER A 19 28.59 -17.83 -0.88
C SER A 19 28.38 -17.96 -2.39
N PRO A 20 28.14 -19.16 -2.94
CA PRO A 20 27.74 -19.26 -4.33
C PRO A 20 26.51 -18.37 -4.46
N ALA A 21 26.53 -17.44 -5.42
CA ALA A 21 25.31 -16.76 -5.84
C ALA A 21 24.32 -17.88 -6.18
N ALA A 22 23.34 -18.12 -5.30
CA ALA A 22 22.35 -19.13 -5.53
C ALA A 22 21.68 -18.76 -6.86
N VAL A 23 21.80 -19.65 -7.84
CA VAL A 23 21.09 -19.48 -9.10
C VAL A 23 19.62 -19.44 -8.72
N ALA A 24 18.93 -18.34 -9.02
CA ALA A 24 17.51 -18.20 -8.73
C ALA A 24 16.76 -19.37 -9.36
N GLN A 25 16.17 -20.22 -8.54
CA GLN A 25 15.44 -21.40 -8.99
C GLN A 25 14.18 -20.94 -9.74
N MET A 26 14.02 -21.35 -10.99
CA MET A 26 12.79 -21.12 -11.75
C MET A 26 11.91 -22.37 -11.72
N ILE A 27 10.65 -22.21 -11.35
CA ILE A 27 9.67 -23.30 -11.26
C ILE A 27 8.53 -22.99 -12.23
N GLN A 28 8.32 -23.88 -13.19
CA GLN A 28 7.23 -23.76 -14.17
C GLN A 28 5.94 -24.30 -13.56
N ILE A 29 4.86 -23.53 -13.64
CA ILE A 29 3.58 -23.81 -13.00
C ILE A 29 2.48 -23.78 -14.07
N SER A 30 1.85 -24.91 -14.32
CA SER A 30 0.84 -25.07 -15.37
C SER A 30 -0.61 -25.08 -14.85
N ASN A 31 -0.80 -25.26 -13.55
CA ASN A 31 -2.12 -25.37 -12.93
C ASN A 31 -2.08 -24.99 -11.44
N VAL A 32 -3.27 -24.91 -10.83
CA VAL A 32 -3.43 -24.46 -9.44
C VAL A 32 -2.85 -25.44 -8.41
N GLU A 33 -2.81 -26.74 -8.71
CA GLU A 33 -2.23 -27.72 -7.78
C GLU A 33 -0.70 -27.57 -7.72
N GLU A 34 -0.06 -27.37 -8.87
CA GLU A 34 1.36 -27.04 -8.95
C GLU A 34 1.67 -25.71 -8.26
N LEU A 35 0.81 -24.70 -8.43
CA LEU A 35 0.94 -23.43 -7.74
C LEU A 35 0.95 -23.64 -6.22
N TYR A 36 -0.05 -24.36 -5.68
CA TYR A 36 -0.11 -24.66 -4.25
C TYR A 36 1.07 -25.49 -3.77
N SER A 37 1.51 -26.46 -4.55
CA SER A 37 2.70 -27.25 -4.21
C SER A 37 3.95 -26.35 -4.14
N ALA A 38 4.12 -25.46 -5.10
CA ALA A 38 5.31 -24.63 -5.21
C ALA A 38 5.39 -23.57 -4.10
N VAL A 39 4.30 -22.84 -3.84
CA VAL A 39 4.27 -21.76 -2.84
C VAL A 39 4.36 -22.28 -1.40
N ASN A 40 3.97 -23.53 -1.14
CA ASN A 40 3.96 -24.11 0.21
C ASN A 40 5.15 -25.04 0.49
N ASP A 41 6.00 -25.34 -0.50
CA ASP A 41 7.21 -26.15 -0.28
C ASP A 41 8.35 -25.26 0.24
N PRO A 42 8.83 -25.47 1.49
CA PRO A 42 9.91 -24.67 2.06
C PRO A 42 11.21 -24.71 1.24
N ALA A 43 11.41 -25.73 0.40
CA ALA A 43 12.58 -25.81 -0.47
C ALA A 43 12.58 -24.75 -1.59
N ASN A 44 11.43 -24.11 -1.85
CA ASN A 44 11.27 -23.11 -2.91
C ASN A 44 11.39 -21.66 -2.39
N THR A 45 11.85 -21.44 -1.15
CA THR A 45 12.22 -20.10 -0.68
C THR A 45 13.19 -19.44 -1.68
N GLY A 46 12.94 -18.18 -2.04
CA GLY A 46 13.73 -17.43 -3.03
C GLY A 46 13.49 -17.83 -4.50
N ALA A 47 12.58 -18.76 -4.78
CA ALA A 47 12.31 -19.19 -6.15
C ALA A 47 11.48 -18.16 -6.95
N SER A 48 11.59 -18.23 -8.27
CA SER A 48 10.71 -17.55 -9.22
C SER A 48 9.71 -18.54 -9.80
N LEU A 49 8.43 -18.29 -9.56
CA LEU A 49 7.33 -19.10 -10.05
C LEU A 49 6.84 -18.52 -11.39
N VAL A 50 7.00 -19.28 -12.46
CA VAL A 50 6.60 -18.88 -13.81
C VAL A 50 5.28 -19.57 -14.16
N LEU A 51 4.22 -18.78 -14.30
CA LEU A 51 2.87 -19.27 -14.55
C LEU A 51 2.60 -19.38 -16.06
N ALA A 52 2.16 -20.55 -16.49
CA ALA A 52 1.60 -20.72 -17.83
C ALA A 52 0.26 -19.95 -17.97
N PRO A 53 -0.13 -19.54 -19.19
CA PRO A 53 -1.43 -18.93 -19.43
C PRO A 53 -2.57 -19.78 -18.87
N GLY A 54 -3.49 -19.15 -18.14
CA GLY A 54 -4.62 -19.85 -17.54
C GLY A 54 -5.22 -19.13 -16.35
N THR A 55 -6.37 -19.65 -15.90
CA THR A 55 -7.00 -19.23 -14.65
C THR A 55 -6.69 -20.22 -13.53
N TYR A 56 -6.07 -19.72 -12.48
CA TYR A 56 -5.73 -20.43 -11.25
C TYR A 56 -6.81 -20.12 -10.22
N MET A 57 -7.81 -21.01 -10.14
CA MET A 57 -8.94 -20.85 -9.22
C MET A 57 -8.54 -21.27 -7.80
N LEU A 58 -8.40 -20.30 -6.90
CA LEU A 58 -8.09 -20.55 -5.50
C LEU A 58 -9.27 -21.19 -4.78
N SER A 59 -8.97 -22.12 -3.88
CA SER A 59 -9.97 -22.90 -3.13
C SER A 59 -9.46 -23.26 -1.74
N ALA A 60 -10.34 -23.30 -0.74
CA ALA A 60 -9.95 -23.66 0.63
C ALA A 60 -9.58 -25.15 0.79
N THR A 61 -10.04 -26.01 -0.12
CA THR A 61 -9.81 -27.45 -0.09
C THR A 61 -9.28 -27.96 -1.43
N ASP A 62 -8.52 -29.05 -1.40
CA ASP A 62 -8.10 -29.74 -2.62
C ASP A 62 -9.23 -30.58 -3.24
N SER A 63 -8.92 -31.22 -4.37
CA SER A 63 -9.85 -32.13 -5.08
C SER A 63 -10.29 -33.35 -4.28
N LYS A 64 -9.61 -33.67 -3.17
CA LYS A 64 -9.94 -34.77 -2.25
C LYS A 64 -10.68 -34.27 -1.00
N GLY A 65 -10.95 -32.97 -0.91
CA GLY A 65 -11.61 -32.33 0.22
C GLY A 65 -10.68 -32.04 1.41
N ALA A 66 -9.36 -32.23 1.27
CA ALA A 66 -8.41 -31.86 2.32
C ALA A 66 -8.22 -30.35 2.36
N ALA A 67 -8.16 -29.77 3.56
CA ALA A 67 -7.90 -28.34 3.72
C ALA A 67 -6.51 -27.96 3.18
N ARG A 68 -6.44 -26.88 2.42
CA ARG A 68 -5.18 -26.33 1.94
C ARG A 68 -4.51 -25.46 3.01
N PRO A 69 -3.17 -25.36 3.00
CA PRO A 69 -2.46 -24.36 3.80
C PRO A 69 -3.06 -22.96 3.60
N ASN A 70 -2.98 -22.14 4.65
CA ASN A 70 -3.43 -20.74 4.61
C ASN A 70 -4.88 -20.57 4.14
N GLY A 71 -5.74 -21.56 4.37
CA GLY A 71 -7.13 -21.54 3.92
C GLY A 71 -7.28 -21.43 2.40
N GLY A 72 -6.26 -21.84 1.63
CA GLY A 72 -6.26 -21.72 0.18
C GLY A 72 -5.78 -20.39 -0.39
N ARG A 73 -5.37 -19.43 0.45
CA ARG A 73 -4.67 -18.23 -0.02
C ARG A 73 -3.27 -18.57 -0.52
N ILE A 74 -2.69 -17.68 -1.32
CA ILE A 74 -1.28 -17.73 -1.68
C ILE A 74 -0.50 -16.82 -0.73
N GLU A 75 0.54 -17.37 -0.09
CA GLU A 75 1.48 -16.60 0.73
C GLU A 75 2.87 -16.84 0.15
N LEU A 76 3.50 -15.79 -0.38
CA LEU A 76 4.85 -15.88 -0.95
C LEU A 76 5.86 -16.08 0.17
N GLN A 77 6.78 -17.01 -0.03
CA GLN A 77 7.90 -17.22 0.89
C GLN A 77 8.93 -16.09 0.78
N MET A 78 9.90 -16.09 1.69
CA MET A 78 11.02 -15.15 1.65
C MET A 78 11.67 -15.12 0.27
N ASP A 79 11.88 -13.92 -0.25
CA ASP A 79 12.53 -13.64 -1.54
C ASP A 79 11.86 -14.30 -2.78
N MET A 80 10.64 -14.83 -2.64
CA MET A 80 9.93 -15.51 -3.72
C MET A 80 9.28 -14.49 -4.69
N SER A 81 9.29 -14.82 -5.98
CA SER A 81 8.59 -14.04 -7.01
C SER A 81 7.60 -14.90 -7.80
N MET A 82 6.58 -14.28 -8.37
CA MET A 82 5.63 -14.91 -9.27
C MET A 82 5.42 -14.04 -10.50
N VAL A 83 5.55 -14.66 -11.67
CA VAL A 83 5.46 -13.98 -12.96
C VAL A 83 4.50 -14.74 -13.88
N GLY A 84 3.61 -14.01 -14.54
CA GLY A 84 2.77 -14.53 -15.61
C GLY A 84 3.46 -14.40 -16.98
N VAL A 85 2.72 -13.96 -18.01
CA VAL A 85 3.24 -13.84 -19.37
C VAL A 85 3.62 -12.40 -19.67
N GLU A 86 4.90 -12.18 -19.92
CA GLU A 86 5.42 -10.86 -20.30
C GLU A 86 4.68 -10.30 -21.53
N GLY A 87 4.24 -9.05 -21.43
CA GLY A 87 3.44 -8.38 -22.45
C GLY A 87 1.92 -8.59 -22.34
N ASP A 88 1.45 -9.53 -21.52
CA ASP A 88 0.03 -9.87 -21.41
C ASP A 88 -0.37 -10.19 -19.95
N ARG A 89 -0.79 -9.16 -19.21
CA ARG A 89 -1.23 -9.27 -17.81
C ARG A 89 -2.54 -10.04 -17.61
N ASP A 90 -3.31 -10.27 -18.68
CA ASP A 90 -4.61 -10.94 -18.63
C ASP A 90 -4.52 -12.44 -18.94
N SER A 91 -3.42 -12.88 -19.55
CA SER A 91 -3.13 -14.29 -19.86
C SER A 91 -3.13 -15.20 -18.61
N VAL A 92 -2.74 -14.67 -17.46
CA VAL A 92 -2.62 -15.39 -16.19
C VAL A 92 -3.51 -14.71 -15.16
N VAL A 93 -4.45 -15.48 -14.62
CA VAL A 93 -5.45 -14.98 -13.68
C VAL A 93 -5.41 -15.80 -12.40
N ILE A 94 -5.02 -15.19 -11.29
CA ILE A 94 -5.27 -15.71 -9.94
C ILE A 94 -6.69 -15.28 -9.54
N ASN A 95 -7.60 -16.24 -9.43
CA ASN A 95 -9.00 -15.95 -9.10
C ASN A 95 -9.35 -16.46 -7.70
N ALA A 96 -9.76 -15.55 -6.81
CA ALA A 96 -10.09 -15.82 -5.43
C ALA A 96 -11.59 -15.97 -5.13
N SER A 97 -12.46 -15.99 -6.15
CA SER A 97 -13.91 -16.12 -5.97
C SER A 97 -14.32 -17.42 -5.26
N GLY A 98 -13.47 -18.44 -5.31
CA GLY A 98 -13.67 -19.73 -4.63
C GLY A 98 -13.27 -19.75 -3.15
N LEU A 99 -12.71 -18.66 -2.60
CA LEU A 99 -12.27 -18.60 -1.21
C LEU A 99 -13.40 -18.16 -0.27
N PRO A 100 -13.84 -19.02 0.69
CA PRO A 100 -14.85 -18.65 1.68
C PRO A 100 -14.33 -17.63 2.69
N LEU A 101 -15.23 -17.04 3.47
CA LEU A 101 -14.86 -16.11 4.56
C LEU A 101 -13.90 -16.73 5.58
N SER A 102 -13.98 -18.03 5.83
CA SER A 102 -13.04 -18.76 6.71
C SER A 102 -11.61 -18.75 6.17
N SER A 103 -11.40 -18.50 4.87
CA SER A 103 -10.10 -18.27 4.27
C SER A 103 -9.53 -16.90 4.57
N PHE A 104 -10.19 -16.02 5.34
CA PHE A 104 -9.67 -14.68 5.67
C PHE A 104 -9.85 -14.39 7.17
N PRO A 105 -9.23 -15.19 8.07
CA PRO A 105 -9.45 -15.06 9.50
C PRO A 105 -8.93 -13.71 10.02
N PRO A 106 -9.75 -12.89 10.71
CA PRO A 106 -9.31 -11.58 11.22
C PRO A 106 -8.28 -11.71 12.35
N THR A 107 -8.14 -12.91 12.92
CA THR A 107 -7.25 -13.21 14.04
C THR A 107 -6.76 -14.64 13.91
N VAL A 108 -5.48 -14.87 14.11
CA VAL A 108 -4.86 -16.20 14.16
C VAL A 108 -4.17 -16.33 15.50
N ASN A 109 -4.50 -17.38 16.26
CA ASN A 109 -3.95 -17.64 17.60
C ASN A 109 -4.08 -16.44 18.57
N GLY A 110 -5.19 -15.70 18.50
CA GLY A 110 -5.43 -14.51 19.32
C GLY A 110 -4.69 -13.24 18.86
N VAL A 111 -3.90 -13.32 17.80
CA VAL A 111 -3.19 -12.19 17.19
C VAL A 111 -3.96 -11.68 15.99
N VAL A 112 -4.26 -10.38 15.96
CA VAL A 112 -4.86 -9.73 14.80
C VAL A 112 -3.84 -9.75 13.66
N THR A 113 -4.10 -10.53 12.60
CA THR A 113 -3.15 -10.74 11.50
C THR A 113 -3.21 -9.66 10.42
N GLY A 114 -4.05 -8.65 10.61
CA GLY A 114 -4.28 -7.61 9.63
C GLY A 114 -5.22 -8.00 8.49
N PRO A 115 -5.31 -7.14 7.46
CA PRO A 115 -6.09 -7.43 6.28
C PRO A 115 -5.47 -8.67 5.61
N ASN A 116 -6.30 -9.66 5.30
CA ASN A 116 -5.86 -10.83 4.55
C ASN A 116 -6.28 -10.67 3.10
N ALA A 117 -5.39 -11.06 2.17
CA ALA A 117 -5.65 -10.98 0.74
C ALA A 117 -5.52 -12.33 0.05
N ALA A 118 -5.99 -12.41 -1.20
CA ALA A 118 -5.84 -13.63 -1.99
C ALA A 118 -4.37 -14.02 -2.20
N VAL A 119 -3.54 -13.03 -2.48
CA VAL A 119 -2.08 -13.16 -2.54
C VAL A 119 -1.46 -12.27 -1.48
N ARG A 120 -0.61 -12.86 -0.63
CA ARG A 120 0.13 -12.15 0.40
C ARG A 120 1.63 -12.22 0.11
N MET A 121 2.30 -11.10 0.31
CA MET A 121 3.74 -10.89 0.17
C MET A 121 4.22 -10.01 1.32
N GLY A 122 5.54 -9.86 1.53
CA GLY A 122 6.07 -9.11 2.68
C GLY A 122 7.34 -9.69 3.31
N LEU A 123 7.91 -10.76 2.74
CA LEU A 123 9.07 -11.45 3.29
C LEU A 123 10.28 -11.29 2.35
N GLY A 124 11.30 -10.56 2.81
CA GLY A 124 12.49 -10.29 1.99
C GLY A 124 12.13 -9.50 0.73
N HIS A 125 12.51 -10.02 -0.44
CA HIS A 125 12.27 -9.44 -1.75
C HIS A 125 11.17 -10.19 -2.51
N ASN A 126 9.92 -9.75 -2.38
CA ASN A 126 8.83 -10.37 -3.11
C ASN A 126 8.44 -9.58 -4.36
N ALA A 127 8.11 -10.30 -5.44
CA ALA A 127 7.64 -9.69 -6.68
C ALA A 127 6.41 -10.40 -7.26
N LEU A 128 5.49 -9.61 -7.81
CA LEU A 128 4.36 -10.06 -8.63
C LEU A 128 4.38 -9.31 -9.96
N GLU A 129 4.51 -10.02 -11.08
CA GLU A 129 4.61 -9.38 -12.39
C GLU A 129 3.74 -10.08 -13.45
N TRP A 130 3.17 -9.29 -14.37
CA TRP A 130 2.48 -9.77 -15.58
C TRP A 130 1.32 -10.75 -15.34
N LEU A 131 0.45 -10.44 -14.37
CA LEU A 131 -0.71 -11.27 -14.04
C LEU A 131 -1.88 -10.45 -13.49
N THR A 132 -3.05 -11.08 -13.42
CA THR A 132 -4.24 -10.51 -12.80
C THR A 132 -4.56 -11.22 -11.48
N VAL A 133 -4.85 -10.47 -10.42
CA VAL A 133 -5.39 -11.02 -9.16
C VAL A 133 -6.77 -10.42 -8.90
N ARG A 134 -7.80 -11.26 -8.78
CA ARG A 134 -9.18 -10.76 -8.69
C ARG A 134 -10.10 -11.55 -7.78
N ASP A 135 -11.23 -10.92 -7.50
CA ASP A 135 -12.40 -11.50 -6.82
C ASP A 135 -12.11 -12.03 -5.41
N ALA A 136 -11.21 -11.38 -4.67
CA ALA A 136 -11.01 -11.62 -3.24
C ALA A 136 -12.18 -11.04 -2.42
N VAL A 137 -13.41 -11.50 -2.68
CA VAL A 137 -14.65 -10.87 -2.21
C VAL A 137 -14.82 -10.89 -0.69
N ASN A 138 -14.24 -11.90 -0.04
CA ASN A 138 -14.23 -12.04 1.42
C ASN A 138 -12.91 -11.55 2.05
N GLY A 139 -11.94 -11.12 1.24
CA GLY A 139 -10.65 -10.63 1.67
C GLY A 139 -10.65 -9.11 1.88
N GLY A 140 -9.63 -8.63 2.58
CA GLY A 140 -9.36 -7.19 2.74
C GLY A 140 -8.74 -6.55 1.50
N ALA A 141 -8.14 -7.34 0.61
CA ALA A 141 -7.58 -6.94 -0.69
C ALA A 141 -7.40 -8.14 -1.62
N ASN A 142 -7.12 -7.88 -2.90
CA ASN A 142 -6.60 -8.90 -3.83
C ASN A 142 -5.14 -9.23 -3.52
N ILE A 143 -4.32 -8.20 -3.26
CA ILE A 143 -2.90 -8.33 -2.91
C ILE A 143 -2.61 -7.57 -1.61
N ASP A 144 -1.82 -8.15 -0.70
CA ASP A 144 -1.43 -7.53 0.56
C ASP A 144 0.05 -7.77 0.91
N THR A 145 0.78 -6.70 1.25
CA THR A 145 2.20 -6.76 1.62
C THR A 145 2.46 -6.95 3.12
N GLY A 146 1.40 -7.11 3.92
CA GLY A 146 1.46 -7.26 5.37
C GLY A 146 1.84 -8.66 5.84
N LEU A 147 2.37 -9.54 4.97
CA LEU A 147 2.98 -10.80 5.39
C LEU A 147 4.37 -10.51 5.97
N GLN A 148 4.40 -9.92 7.14
CA GLN A 148 5.62 -9.44 7.75
C GLN A 148 6.19 -10.44 8.77
N ALA A 149 7.52 -10.55 8.82
CA ALA A 149 8.20 -11.34 9.83
C ALA A 149 7.96 -10.74 11.24
N PHE A 150 8.06 -11.57 12.27
CA PHE A 150 7.91 -11.13 13.66
C PHE A 150 9.09 -10.27 14.15
N ASP A 151 10.25 -10.35 13.49
CA ASP A 151 11.42 -9.52 13.82
C ASP A 151 11.40 -8.21 12.99
N PRO A 152 11.73 -7.04 13.59
CA PRO A 152 11.81 -5.79 12.86
C PRO A 152 12.79 -5.91 11.68
N GLY A 153 12.29 -5.70 10.48
CA GLY A 153 13.05 -5.84 9.25
C GLY A 153 12.51 -4.95 8.14
N THR A 154 13.19 -5.01 6.99
CA THR A 154 12.76 -4.31 5.78
C THR A 154 12.24 -5.33 4.77
N ALA A 155 11.02 -5.11 4.29
CA ALA A 155 10.45 -5.85 3.17
C ALA A 155 10.62 -5.04 1.88
N PHE A 156 11.05 -5.68 0.81
CA PHE A 156 11.19 -5.10 -0.52
C PHE A 156 10.16 -5.73 -1.46
N ILE A 157 9.27 -4.89 -1.98
CA ILE A 157 8.10 -5.32 -2.73
C ILE A 157 8.14 -4.75 -4.13
N ARG A 158 7.89 -5.59 -5.12
CA ARG A 158 7.66 -5.16 -6.50
C ARG A 158 6.33 -5.69 -7.00
N VAL A 159 5.49 -4.79 -7.51
CA VAL A 159 4.26 -5.15 -8.22
C VAL A 159 4.27 -4.41 -9.55
N ALA A 160 4.40 -5.14 -10.66
CA ALA A 160 4.56 -4.52 -11.96
C ALA A 160 3.72 -5.20 -13.04
N HIS A 161 3.06 -4.42 -13.91
CA HIS A 161 2.22 -4.95 -14.98
C HIS A 161 1.11 -5.87 -14.46
N VAL A 162 0.59 -5.58 -13.27
CA VAL A 162 -0.46 -6.38 -12.62
C VAL A 162 -1.80 -5.69 -12.74
N ALA A 163 -2.86 -6.46 -12.92
CA ALA A 163 -4.23 -5.99 -12.84
C ALA A 163 -4.93 -6.54 -11.58
N THR A 164 -5.77 -5.71 -10.95
CA THR A 164 -6.60 -6.13 -9.81
C THR A 164 -8.01 -5.59 -9.92
N THR A 165 -9.00 -6.44 -9.61
CA THR A 165 -10.42 -6.09 -9.69
C THR A 165 -11.30 -6.98 -8.81
N GLY A 166 -12.56 -6.60 -8.59
CA GLY A 166 -13.58 -7.43 -7.95
C GLY A 166 -13.36 -7.69 -6.45
N GLY A 167 -12.39 -7.03 -5.81
CA GLY A 167 -12.13 -7.12 -4.38
C GLY A 167 -12.64 -5.90 -3.60
N ALA A 168 -12.41 -5.89 -2.29
CA ALA A 168 -12.55 -4.67 -1.49
C ALA A 168 -11.42 -3.69 -1.79
N ARG A 169 -10.21 -4.20 -2.02
CA ARG A 169 -9.05 -3.40 -2.42
C ARG A 169 -8.22 -4.10 -3.47
N GLY A 170 -7.58 -3.34 -4.35
CA GLY A 170 -6.62 -3.88 -5.30
C GLY A 170 -5.33 -4.33 -4.61
N LEU A 171 -4.62 -3.37 -4.00
CA LEU A 171 -3.34 -3.60 -3.34
C LEU A 171 -3.24 -2.87 -2.01
N ASN A 172 -2.84 -3.61 -0.97
CA ASN A 172 -2.45 -3.08 0.32
C ASN A 172 -0.92 -3.08 0.47
N ILE A 173 -0.35 -1.91 0.74
CA ILE A 173 1.06 -1.70 1.10
C ILE A 173 1.10 -1.16 2.53
N LEU A 174 1.16 -2.04 3.52
CA LEU A 174 0.93 -1.61 4.90
C LEU A 174 1.69 -2.38 5.98
N ASN A 175 2.16 -1.62 6.97
CA ASN A 175 2.47 -2.11 8.31
C ASN A 175 1.16 -2.11 9.10
N PHE A 176 0.74 -3.26 9.65
CA PHE A 176 -0.53 -3.36 10.36
C PHE A 176 -0.38 -3.86 11.79
N GLY A 177 -0.78 -3.04 12.74
CA GLY A 177 -0.86 -3.40 14.15
C GLY A 177 0.46 -3.22 14.91
N PRO A 178 0.43 -3.33 16.25
CA PRO A 178 1.62 -3.14 17.07
C PRO A 178 2.76 -4.11 16.75
N GLN A 179 2.45 -5.30 16.22
CA GLN A 179 3.45 -6.30 15.84
C GLN A 179 4.36 -5.88 14.68
N THR A 180 3.94 -4.88 13.89
CA THR A 180 4.73 -4.35 12.76
C THR A 180 5.44 -3.06 13.13
N SER A 181 5.51 -2.72 14.42
CA SER A 181 6.18 -1.52 14.92
C SER A 181 7.69 -1.57 14.62
N GLY A 182 8.25 -0.47 14.14
CA GLY A 182 9.65 -0.37 13.74
C GLY A 182 9.99 -1.02 12.40
N GLN A 183 9.01 -1.59 11.69
CA GLN A 183 9.23 -2.23 10.38
C GLN A 183 9.24 -1.21 9.24
N THR A 184 9.92 -1.58 8.16
CA THR A 184 9.98 -0.79 6.93
C THR A 184 9.48 -1.60 5.73
N ILE A 185 8.65 -0.98 4.89
CA ILE A 185 8.32 -1.49 3.56
C ILE A 185 8.92 -0.56 2.52
N GLU A 186 9.67 -1.12 1.58
CA GLU A 186 10.14 -0.47 0.35
C GLU A 186 9.36 -1.08 -0.82
N ALA A 187 8.58 -0.30 -1.56
CA ALA A 187 7.71 -0.81 -2.61
C ALA A 187 7.87 -0.06 -3.94
N ASP A 188 8.00 -0.81 -5.05
CA ASP A 188 7.96 -0.28 -6.41
C ASP A 188 6.72 -0.81 -7.14
N ILE A 189 5.83 0.10 -7.57
CA ILE A 189 4.56 -0.20 -8.24
C ILE A 189 4.52 0.41 -9.64
N VAL A 190 4.51 -0.43 -10.68
CA VAL A 190 4.75 0.02 -12.06
C VAL A 190 3.69 -0.50 -13.03
N ASP A 191 3.08 0.39 -13.82
CA ASP A 191 2.17 0.03 -14.92
C ASP A 191 1.07 -0.96 -14.50
N CYS A 192 0.50 -0.77 -13.31
CA CYS A 192 -0.56 -1.61 -12.77
C CYS A 192 -1.94 -1.00 -13.00
N TYR A 193 -2.95 -1.87 -13.10
CA TYR A 193 -4.37 -1.49 -13.19
C TYR A 193 -5.11 -1.87 -11.91
N PHE A 194 -5.74 -0.90 -11.26
CA PHE A 194 -6.54 -1.09 -10.07
C PHE A 194 -7.95 -0.61 -10.35
N PHE A 195 -8.88 -1.51 -10.64
CA PHE A 195 -10.17 -1.09 -11.16
C PHE A 195 -11.35 -1.88 -10.65
N SER A 196 -12.50 -1.22 -10.52
CA SER A 196 -13.77 -1.85 -10.15
C SER A 196 -13.69 -2.72 -8.88
N ASN A 197 -12.85 -2.32 -7.92
CA ASN A 197 -12.79 -2.92 -6.60
C ASN A 197 -13.95 -2.36 -5.76
N ASN A 198 -15.16 -2.89 -5.93
CA ASN A 198 -16.41 -2.26 -5.51
C ASN A 198 -17.06 -2.88 -4.27
N ILE A 199 -16.29 -3.62 -3.47
CA ILE A 199 -16.83 -4.29 -2.28
C ILE A 199 -16.55 -3.44 -1.03
N ALA A 200 -17.61 -3.20 -0.25
CA ALA A 200 -17.55 -2.49 1.02
C ALA A 200 -16.81 -1.14 0.92
N LEU A 201 -15.71 -0.99 1.65
CA LEU A 201 -14.82 0.16 1.60
C LEU A 201 -13.79 -0.04 0.50
N ALA A 202 -14.11 0.51 -0.67
CA ALA A 202 -13.60 0.16 -1.98
C ALA A 202 -12.40 1.01 -2.42
N GLU A 203 -11.20 0.43 -2.53
CA GLU A 203 -9.97 1.18 -2.85
C GLU A 203 -9.15 0.54 -3.96
N GLY A 204 -8.55 1.35 -4.83
CA GLY A 204 -7.55 0.83 -5.76
C GLY A 204 -6.30 0.39 -5.01
N ILE A 205 -5.72 1.32 -4.24
CA ILE A 205 -4.43 1.14 -3.58
C ILE A 205 -4.48 1.74 -2.18
N ARG A 206 -4.00 1.00 -1.19
CA ARG A 206 -3.85 1.46 0.18
C ARG A 206 -2.40 1.45 0.60
N ILE A 207 -1.90 2.59 1.09
CA ILE A 207 -0.52 2.76 1.52
C ILE A 207 -0.52 3.29 2.96
N GLY A 208 0.24 2.66 3.85
CA GLY A 208 0.63 3.30 5.11
C GLY A 208 0.68 2.41 6.35
N ASN A 209 0.67 3.05 7.51
CA ASN A 209 0.81 2.40 8.81
C ASN A 209 -0.56 2.36 9.51
N PHE A 210 -1.02 1.19 9.92
CA PHE A 210 -2.40 0.97 10.36
C PHE A 210 -2.50 0.34 11.75
N GLN A 211 -3.63 0.57 12.43
CA GLN A 211 -4.02 -0.07 13.69
C GLN A 211 -2.99 0.02 14.82
N GLY A 212 -2.32 1.16 15.00
CA GLY A 212 -1.39 1.31 16.13
C GLY A 212 0.01 0.78 15.88
N ALA A 213 0.41 0.58 14.63
CA ALA A 213 1.83 0.47 14.28
C ALA A 213 2.59 1.72 14.74
N GLN A 214 3.76 1.54 15.35
CA GLN A 214 4.56 2.63 15.92
C GLN A 214 5.98 2.64 15.34
N GLY A 215 6.50 3.83 15.01
CA GLY A 215 7.87 3.96 14.50
C GLY A 215 8.10 3.24 13.17
N SER A 216 7.04 2.94 12.42
CA SER A 216 7.11 2.16 11.18
C SER A 216 7.24 3.08 9.96
N THR A 217 7.81 2.54 8.89
CA THR A 217 8.08 3.28 7.65
C THR A 217 7.47 2.57 6.44
N VAL A 218 6.89 3.32 5.52
CA VAL A 218 6.45 2.83 4.20
C VAL A 218 6.97 3.77 3.13
N ASN A 219 7.83 3.28 2.25
CA ASN A 219 8.41 4.01 1.13
C ASN A 219 7.89 3.40 -0.17
N VAL A 220 7.29 4.21 -1.04
CA VAL A 220 6.67 3.74 -2.28
C VAL A 220 7.12 4.57 -3.47
N ARG A 221 7.56 3.92 -4.54
CA ARG A 221 7.69 4.52 -5.87
C ARG A 221 6.60 3.99 -6.78
N MET A 222 5.90 4.89 -7.46
CA MET A 222 4.78 4.55 -8.33
C MET A 222 4.96 5.17 -9.71
N ASN A 223 4.86 4.38 -10.78
CA ASN A 223 5.01 4.87 -12.15
C ASN A 223 3.96 4.31 -13.10
N GLY A 224 3.21 5.20 -13.76
CA GLY A 224 2.33 4.84 -14.88
C GLY A 224 1.12 3.97 -14.51
N ASN A 225 0.70 3.94 -13.25
CA ASN A 225 -0.42 3.14 -12.80
C ASN A 225 -1.76 3.80 -13.14
N LEU A 226 -2.79 2.99 -13.37
CA LEU A 226 -4.16 3.43 -13.60
C LEU A 226 -5.07 2.91 -12.48
N SER A 227 -5.92 3.79 -11.93
CA SER A 227 -6.87 3.43 -10.87
C SER A 227 -8.25 4.03 -11.15
N TRP A 228 -9.28 3.20 -11.35
CA TRP A 228 -10.61 3.70 -11.75
C TRP A 228 -11.82 2.83 -11.39
N GLY A 229 -12.97 3.48 -11.22
CA GLY A 229 -14.26 2.80 -11.06
C GLY A 229 -14.48 2.18 -9.68
N GLN A 230 -13.81 2.69 -8.63
CA GLN A 230 -14.07 2.37 -7.23
C GLN A 230 -14.37 3.63 -6.39
N GLN A 231 -14.70 3.48 -5.11
CA GLN A 231 -14.92 4.64 -4.24
C GLN A 231 -13.66 5.50 -4.12
N MET A 232 -12.48 4.87 -4.06
CA MET A 232 -11.22 5.58 -3.81
C MET A 232 -10.11 5.11 -4.75
N GLY A 233 -9.47 6.04 -5.45
CA GLY A 233 -8.34 5.70 -6.31
C GLY A 233 -7.12 5.22 -5.50
N ARG A 234 -6.72 5.99 -4.49
CA ARG A 234 -5.61 5.68 -3.57
C ARG A 234 -5.77 6.32 -2.19
N SER A 235 -5.36 5.60 -1.15
CA SER A 235 -5.19 6.13 0.21
C SER A 235 -3.73 6.12 0.65
N ILE A 236 -3.25 7.22 1.23
CA ILE A 236 -1.94 7.33 1.88
C ILE A 236 -2.16 7.76 3.34
N VAL A 237 -2.05 6.85 4.30
CA VAL A 237 -2.66 7.05 5.63
C VAL A 237 -1.82 6.46 6.76
N ASN A 238 -1.59 7.26 7.80
CA ASN A 238 -1.22 6.74 9.12
C ASN A 238 -2.47 6.59 9.99
N ASN A 239 -3.07 5.40 10.00
CA ASN A 239 -4.31 5.11 10.72
C ASN A 239 -4.01 4.62 12.13
N ARG A 240 -4.32 5.45 13.13
CA ARG A 240 -4.07 5.18 14.55
C ARG A 240 -2.60 4.87 14.85
N ALA A 241 -1.71 5.18 13.92
CA ALA A 241 -0.29 4.95 14.02
C ALA A 241 0.38 6.12 14.74
N GLN A 242 1.54 5.86 15.32
CA GLN A 242 2.29 6.87 16.06
C GLN A 242 3.74 6.90 15.60
N ASN A 243 4.32 8.10 15.55
CA ASN A 243 5.73 8.32 15.23
C ASN A 243 6.17 7.61 13.93
N SER A 244 5.26 7.47 12.97
CA SER A 244 5.47 6.67 11.76
C SER A 244 5.63 7.55 10.52
N MET A 245 6.29 7.02 9.50
CA MET A 245 6.61 7.75 8.28
C MET A 245 6.05 7.05 7.04
N ILE A 246 5.56 7.84 6.10
CA ILE A 246 5.23 7.38 4.75
C ILE A 246 5.89 8.31 3.74
N SER A 247 6.63 7.76 2.77
CA SER A 247 7.16 8.50 1.64
C SER A 247 6.63 7.92 0.33
N VAL A 248 6.03 8.73 -0.53
CA VAL A 248 5.51 8.30 -1.83
C VAL A 248 6.04 9.21 -2.93
N ILE A 249 6.74 8.63 -3.90
CA ILE A 249 7.11 9.29 -5.15
C ILE A 249 6.25 8.70 -6.27
N SER A 250 5.40 9.52 -6.87
CA SER A 250 4.38 9.13 -7.84
C SER A 250 4.63 9.86 -9.16
N SER A 251 4.72 9.12 -10.27
CA SER A 251 4.99 9.68 -11.59
C SER A 251 4.06 9.13 -12.66
N GLY A 252 3.38 10.01 -13.39
CA GLY A 252 2.54 9.67 -14.55
C GLY A 252 1.36 8.75 -14.24
N ASN A 253 0.89 8.68 -12.99
CA ASN A 253 -0.24 7.84 -12.60
C ASN A 253 -1.57 8.55 -12.91
N ARG A 254 -2.63 7.79 -13.15
CA ARG A 254 -3.97 8.34 -13.40
C ARG A 254 -5.00 7.73 -12.47
N PHE A 255 -5.66 8.59 -11.71
CA PHE A 255 -6.77 8.27 -10.80
C PHE A 255 -8.03 8.94 -11.35
N TYR A 256 -8.95 8.16 -11.89
CA TYR A 256 -10.12 8.70 -12.59
C TYR A 256 -11.37 7.86 -12.42
N ASP A 257 -12.54 8.45 -12.61
CA ASP A 257 -13.85 7.78 -12.43
C ASP A 257 -14.01 7.09 -11.06
N ASN A 258 -13.28 7.54 -10.05
CA ASN A 258 -13.47 7.10 -8.68
C ASN A 258 -14.42 8.04 -7.94
N GLY A 259 -14.78 7.73 -6.70
CA GLY A 259 -15.46 8.70 -5.85
C GLY A 259 -14.57 9.87 -5.43
N PHE A 260 -13.29 9.57 -5.21
CA PHE A 260 -12.22 10.57 -5.19
C PHE A 260 -10.88 9.95 -5.67
N GLY A 261 -9.96 10.80 -6.13
CA GLY A 261 -8.70 10.36 -6.73
C GLY A 261 -7.69 9.84 -5.72
N THR A 262 -7.22 10.72 -4.83
CA THR A 262 -6.29 10.36 -3.74
C THR A 262 -6.62 11.12 -2.48
N PHE A 263 -6.46 10.47 -1.32
CA PHE A 263 -6.41 11.15 -0.03
C PHE A 263 -5.14 10.83 0.74
N VAL A 264 -4.66 11.83 1.47
CA VAL A 264 -3.45 11.79 2.29
C VAL A 264 -3.81 12.23 3.69
N PHE A 265 -3.79 11.31 4.66
CA PHE A 265 -4.08 11.61 6.06
C PHE A 265 -2.86 11.38 6.93
N GLY A 266 -2.27 12.49 7.41
CA GLY A 266 -1.10 12.51 8.27
C GLY A 266 -1.31 11.73 9.57
N GLY A 267 -2.48 11.84 10.18
CA GLY A 267 -2.95 10.98 11.26
C GLY A 267 -4.46 10.78 11.21
N LEU A 268 -4.93 9.55 10.94
CA LEU A 268 -6.34 9.19 11.00
C LEU A 268 -6.64 8.46 12.31
N SER A 269 -7.30 9.14 13.23
CA SER A 269 -7.80 8.55 14.48
C SER A 269 -9.22 8.02 14.31
N ALA A 270 -9.53 6.92 14.99
CA ALA A 270 -10.86 6.30 14.98
C ALA A 270 -11.09 5.51 16.28
N ASN A 271 -12.33 5.31 16.68
CA ASN A 271 -12.68 4.53 17.89
C ASN A 271 -11.99 5.03 19.18
N GLY A 272 -11.81 6.35 19.31
CA GLY A 272 -11.18 6.97 20.50
C GLY A 272 -9.66 6.77 20.62
N THR A 273 -8.99 6.19 19.62
CA THR A 273 -7.53 6.07 19.62
C THR A 273 -6.87 7.35 19.13
N ARG A 274 -5.55 7.50 19.33
CA ARG A 274 -4.77 8.62 18.79
C ARG A 274 -3.97 8.25 17.54
N ALA A 275 -3.59 9.27 16.75
CA ALA A 275 -2.68 9.14 15.61
C ALA A 275 -1.70 10.33 15.58
N ASP A 276 -0.51 10.17 16.16
CA ASP A 276 0.36 11.29 16.55
C ASP A 276 1.78 11.21 15.99
N GLY A 277 2.40 12.38 15.81
CA GLY A 277 3.82 12.49 15.51
C GLY A 277 4.19 11.83 14.18
N ASN A 278 3.24 11.66 13.28
CA ASN A 278 3.48 11.00 12.01
C ASN A 278 3.89 11.99 10.92
N THR A 279 4.64 11.49 9.94
CA THR A 279 5.05 12.26 8.77
C THR A 279 4.60 11.58 7.49
N ILE A 280 4.06 12.35 6.55
CA ILE A 280 3.86 11.91 5.17
C ILE A 280 4.55 12.88 4.22
N ASP A 281 5.44 12.35 3.38
CA ASP A 281 6.03 13.05 2.25
C ASP A 281 5.46 12.47 0.95
N PHE A 282 4.71 13.27 0.18
CA PHE A 282 4.10 12.85 -1.07
C PHE A 282 4.55 13.75 -2.23
N GLU A 283 5.20 13.13 -3.21
CA GLU A 283 5.67 13.77 -4.43
C GLU A 283 4.91 13.22 -5.64
N ALA A 284 4.37 14.11 -6.47
CA ALA A 284 3.60 13.74 -7.66
C ALA A 284 4.10 14.46 -8.91
N HIS A 285 4.51 13.70 -9.93
CA HIS A 285 5.07 14.21 -11.19
C HIS A 285 4.21 13.82 -12.37
N GLY A 286 3.47 14.76 -12.94
CA GLY A 286 2.59 14.50 -14.08
C GLY A 286 1.42 13.56 -13.77
N ASP A 287 1.12 13.33 -12.48
CA ASP A 287 -0.04 12.57 -12.05
C ASP A 287 -1.35 13.27 -12.46
N GLN A 288 -2.39 12.48 -12.66
CA GLN A 288 -3.68 12.93 -13.14
C GLN A 288 -4.81 12.48 -12.20
N PHE A 289 -5.63 13.42 -11.73
CA PHE A 289 -6.81 13.18 -10.90
C PHE A 289 -8.03 13.73 -11.62
N LEU A 290 -8.70 12.89 -12.40
CA LEU A 290 -9.66 13.34 -13.40
C LEU A 290 -11.04 12.75 -13.13
N GLU A 291 -12.10 13.55 -13.21
CA GLU A 291 -13.47 13.03 -13.31
C GLU A 291 -13.87 12.12 -12.12
N ASN A 292 -13.23 12.30 -10.96
CA ASN A 292 -13.56 11.53 -9.76
C ASN A 292 -14.89 12.05 -9.17
N THR A 293 -15.98 11.48 -9.65
CA THR A 293 -17.36 11.89 -9.42
C THR A 293 -18.28 10.74 -8.98
N ALA A 294 -17.74 9.52 -8.88
CA ALA A 294 -18.52 8.36 -8.46
C ALA A 294 -18.92 8.46 -6.97
N ALA A 295 -19.74 7.53 -6.49
CA ALA A 295 -20.11 7.52 -5.08
C ALA A 295 -18.90 7.19 -4.18
N SER A 296 -18.78 7.90 -3.06
CA SER A 296 -17.78 7.68 -2.01
C SER A 296 -18.43 7.65 -0.62
N GLN A 297 -17.78 6.99 0.34
CA GLN A 297 -18.14 7.08 1.76
C GLN A 297 -17.45 8.24 2.49
N PHE A 298 -16.42 8.83 1.88
CA PHE A 298 -15.73 10.03 2.37
C PHE A 298 -16.07 11.23 1.48
N ASP A 299 -15.40 12.35 1.73
CA ASP A 299 -15.42 13.50 0.84
C ASP A 299 -15.13 13.14 -0.62
N HIS A 300 -15.57 14.00 -1.53
CA HIS A 300 -15.28 13.89 -2.95
C HIS A 300 -14.15 14.84 -3.33
N GLY A 301 -13.34 14.43 -4.31
CA GLY A 301 -12.34 15.32 -4.88
C GLY A 301 -11.24 14.66 -5.70
N GLY A 302 -10.35 15.48 -6.26
CA GLY A 302 -9.16 15.02 -6.96
C GLY A 302 -8.09 14.55 -5.98
N LEU A 303 -7.54 15.49 -5.22
CA LEU A 303 -6.56 15.26 -4.15
C LEU A 303 -7.02 15.90 -2.84
N ILE A 304 -7.11 15.10 -1.79
CA ILE A 304 -7.47 15.53 -0.44
C ILE A 304 -6.26 15.34 0.49
N VAL A 305 -5.88 16.36 1.23
CA VAL A 305 -4.70 16.37 2.10
C VAL A 305 -5.11 16.85 3.49
N VAL A 306 -4.97 16.01 4.50
CA VAL A 306 -5.37 16.33 5.87
C VAL A 306 -4.23 16.00 6.82
N GLY A 307 -3.84 16.96 7.67
CA GLY A 307 -2.80 16.77 8.68
C GLY A 307 -3.24 15.77 9.74
N ALA A 308 -4.41 15.97 10.32
CA ALA A 308 -5.06 14.98 11.18
C ALA A 308 -6.58 14.93 10.98
N GLU A 309 -7.12 13.71 10.93
CA GLU A 309 -8.56 13.47 10.94
C GLU A 309 -8.97 12.72 12.21
N ASN A 310 -10.01 13.26 12.87
CA ASN A 310 -10.71 12.61 13.96
C ASN A 310 -12.05 12.03 13.50
N ASP A 311 -12.07 10.71 13.33
CA ASP A 311 -13.25 9.91 13.02
C ASP A 311 -13.91 9.34 14.30
N SER A 312 -13.89 10.11 15.38
CA SER A 312 -14.54 9.77 16.65
C SER A 312 -15.18 11.00 17.30
N PRO A 313 -16.45 10.91 17.76
CA PRO A 313 -17.20 12.08 18.20
C PRO A 313 -16.81 12.60 19.59
N THR A 314 -16.14 11.79 20.43
CA THR A 314 -15.98 12.10 21.87
C THR A 314 -14.59 11.84 22.43
N ALA A 315 -13.67 11.31 21.64
CA ALA A 315 -12.31 10.94 22.07
C ALA A 315 -11.41 10.71 20.86
N GLY A 316 -10.09 10.66 21.06
CA GLY A 316 -9.12 10.38 19.99
C GLY A 316 -8.40 11.63 19.53
N GLY A 317 -8.26 11.79 18.21
CA GLY A 317 -7.54 12.89 17.56
C GLY A 317 -6.11 12.55 17.15
N GLY A 318 -5.43 13.54 16.58
CA GLY A 318 -4.05 13.40 16.13
C GLY A 318 -3.29 14.70 16.32
N SER A 319 -2.11 14.63 16.92
CA SER A 319 -1.27 15.83 17.14
C SER A 319 0.12 15.69 16.55
N ASN A 320 0.74 16.82 16.23
CA ASN A 320 2.10 16.90 15.73
C ASN A 320 2.32 16.10 14.43
N ASN A 321 1.29 15.95 13.60
CA ASN A 321 1.43 15.30 12.30
C ASN A 321 1.90 16.31 11.26
N THR A 322 2.82 15.89 10.40
CA THR A 322 3.33 16.71 9.29
C THR A 322 3.02 16.03 7.96
N VAL A 323 2.40 16.76 7.04
CA VAL A 323 2.14 16.29 5.67
C VAL A 323 2.73 17.27 4.68
N ASN A 324 3.71 16.81 3.90
CA ASN A 324 4.31 17.58 2.82
C ASN A 324 3.88 17.00 1.49
N VAL A 325 3.22 17.81 0.67
CA VAL A 325 2.80 17.46 -0.68
C VAL A 325 3.52 18.35 -1.66
N ARG A 326 4.13 17.76 -2.68
CA ARG A 326 4.77 18.49 -3.77
C ARG A 326 4.23 17.98 -5.10
N LEU A 327 3.70 18.89 -5.91
CA LEU A 327 3.03 18.59 -7.17
C LEU A 327 3.80 19.23 -8.32
N TRP A 328 4.21 18.44 -9.31
CA TRP A 328 4.90 18.92 -10.50
C TRP A 328 4.12 18.55 -11.75
N GLY A 329 3.59 19.55 -12.46
CA GLY A 329 2.87 19.33 -13.73
C GLY A 329 1.67 18.39 -13.60
N CYS A 330 1.09 18.26 -12.40
CA CYS A 330 -0.08 17.44 -12.17
C CYS A 330 -1.31 18.06 -12.84
N ARG A 331 -2.25 17.21 -13.26
CA ARG A 331 -3.54 17.63 -13.78
C ARG A 331 -4.63 17.15 -12.84
N MET A 332 -5.46 18.05 -12.37
CA MET A 332 -6.74 17.69 -11.76
C MET A 332 -7.83 18.36 -12.60
N SER A 333 -9.00 17.75 -12.79
CA SER A 333 -10.13 18.41 -13.45
C SER A 333 -11.37 17.55 -13.42
N GLY A 334 -12.53 18.18 -13.31
CA GLY A 334 -13.82 17.49 -13.40
C GLY A 334 -14.11 16.63 -12.18
N ASN A 335 -13.39 16.82 -11.07
CA ASN A 335 -13.65 16.11 -9.83
C ASN A 335 -14.89 16.68 -9.12
N ALA A 336 -15.54 15.86 -8.30
CA ALA A 336 -16.65 16.33 -7.47
C ALA A 336 -16.13 17.18 -6.30
N LEU A 337 -16.85 18.28 -5.99
CA LEU A 337 -16.56 19.28 -4.94
C LEU A 337 -15.26 20.07 -5.15
N HIS A 338 -14.09 19.43 -5.03
CA HIS A 338 -12.79 20.08 -5.07
C HIS A 338 -11.81 19.30 -5.92
N ASP A 339 -10.98 20.00 -6.67
CA ASP A 339 -9.86 19.36 -7.34
C ASP A 339 -8.68 19.17 -6.38
N LEU A 340 -8.46 20.15 -5.50
CA LEU A 340 -7.47 20.11 -4.43
C LEU A 340 -8.10 20.61 -3.12
N TYR A 341 -8.00 19.81 -2.06
CA TYR A 341 -8.53 20.15 -0.74
C TYR A 341 -7.48 19.91 0.34
N GLY A 342 -7.19 20.92 1.16
CA GLY A 342 -6.19 20.85 2.23
C GLY A 342 -6.74 21.27 3.59
N VAL A 343 -6.49 20.47 4.63
CA VAL A 343 -6.93 20.80 6.00
C VAL A 343 -5.86 20.46 7.04
N GLY A 344 -5.54 21.38 7.96
CA GLY A 344 -4.58 21.12 9.03
C GLY A 344 -5.09 20.04 9.99
N ALA A 345 -6.28 20.26 10.56
CA ALA A 345 -7.00 19.25 11.33
C ALA A 345 -8.50 19.26 11.03
N ARG A 346 -9.11 18.07 10.95
CA ARG A 346 -10.54 17.90 10.74
C ARG A 346 -11.14 16.93 11.73
N SER A 347 -12.35 17.22 12.22
CA SER A 347 -13.26 16.22 12.77
C SER A 347 -14.33 15.88 11.74
N ASN A 348 -14.51 14.58 11.45
CA ASN A 348 -15.54 14.08 10.55
C ASN A 348 -16.96 14.38 11.08
N PHE A 349 -17.09 14.63 12.39
CA PHE A 349 -18.34 15.00 13.04
C PHE A 349 -18.54 16.52 13.11
N LEU A 350 -18.58 17.22 11.98
CA LEU A 350 -18.53 18.70 11.91
C LEU A 350 -19.47 19.46 12.87
N ALA A 351 -20.63 18.90 13.25
CA ALA A 351 -21.58 19.55 14.17
C ALA A 351 -21.22 19.40 15.67
N ASN A 352 -20.51 18.33 16.05
CA ASN A 352 -20.18 17.98 17.45
C ASN A 352 -18.69 17.64 17.64
N GLY A 353 -17.89 17.82 16.61
CA GLY A 353 -16.49 17.46 16.56
C GLY A 353 -15.68 18.43 17.41
N ASP A 354 -14.81 17.88 18.23
CA ASP A 354 -13.93 18.66 19.09
C ASP A 354 -12.58 18.85 18.40
N PRO A 355 -12.31 20.02 17.79
CA PRO A 355 -11.02 20.29 17.14
C PRO A 355 -9.86 20.30 18.14
N SER A 356 -10.12 20.43 19.46
CA SER A 356 -9.07 20.39 20.48
C SER A 356 -8.38 19.03 20.61
N LEU A 357 -8.97 17.98 20.05
CA LEU A 357 -8.38 16.65 20.03
C LEU A 357 -7.23 16.53 19.01
N SER A 358 -7.13 17.46 18.07
CA SER A 358 -6.10 17.48 17.03
C SER A 358 -5.36 18.82 17.02
N GLN A 359 -4.06 18.78 17.36
CA GLN A 359 -3.27 19.98 17.64
C GLN A 359 -1.92 19.95 16.91
N ASP A 360 -1.39 21.11 16.56
CA ASP A 360 -0.06 21.27 15.97
C ASP A 360 0.15 20.40 14.71
N ASN A 361 -0.88 20.26 13.88
CA ASN A 361 -0.78 19.51 12.62
C ASN A 361 -0.47 20.46 11.46
N HIS A 362 0.52 20.12 10.66
CA HIS A 362 1.02 20.98 9.61
C HIS A 362 0.89 20.30 8.25
N VAL A 363 0.17 20.95 7.34
CA VAL A 363 0.08 20.57 5.93
C VAL A 363 0.81 21.61 5.10
N THR A 364 1.76 21.19 4.28
CA THR A 364 2.41 22.02 3.26
C THR A 364 2.11 21.46 1.89
N ILE A 365 1.59 22.28 0.97
CA ILE A 365 1.33 21.92 -0.41
C ILE A 365 2.13 22.85 -1.32
N GLU A 366 3.08 22.30 -2.06
CA GLU A 366 3.91 23.03 -3.02
C GLU A 366 3.47 22.66 -4.44
N ILE A 367 3.06 23.65 -5.24
CA ILE A 367 2.52 23.46 -6.59
C ILE A 367 3.48 24.03 -7.62
N LYS A 368 4.10 23.18 -8.44
CA LYS A 368 5.06 23.58 -9.48
C LYS A 368 4.52 23.26 -10.87
N GLY A 369 4.31 24.31 -11.66
CA GLY A 369 3.91 24.16 -13.05
C GLY A 369 2.43 23.76 -13.22
N ALA A 370 1.52 24.36 -12.43
CA ALA A 370 0.09 24.23 -12.67
C ALA A 370 -0.27 24.74 -14.07
N GLY A 371 -0.70 23.84 -14.95
CA GLY A 371 -1.15 24.15 -16.31
C GLY A 371 -0.41 23.35 -17.38
N ASN A 372 -1.18 22.56 -18.13
CA ASN A 372 -0.73 22.06 -19.42
C ASN A 372 -0.65 23.26 -20.39
N GLY A 373 0.29 23.24 -21.33
CA GLY A 373 0.53 24.34 -22.27
C GLY A 373 -0.75 25.06 -22.74
N ASN A 374 -0.73 26.39 -22.62
CA ASN A 374 -1.73 27.38 -23.06
C ASN A 374 -2.89 27.77 -22.13
N GLY A 375 -2.97 27.28 -20.91
CA GLY A 375 -3.89 27.87 -19.92
C GLY A 375 -3.57 27.42 -18.51
N ARG A 376 -3.40 28.37 -17.57
CA ARG A 376 -3.47 28.07 -16.15
C ARG A 376 -4.83 27.44 -15.89
N TRP A 377 -4.85 26.12 -15.70
CA TRP A 377 -6.01 25.48 -15.10
C TRP A 377 -6.18 26.08 -13.69
N GLN A 378 -7.37 26.57 -13.40
CA GLN A 378 -7.72 27.13 -12.09
C GLN A 378 -8.42 26.00 -11.32
N PRO A 379 -7.71 25.27 -10.44
CA PRO A 379 -8.34 24.28 -9.57
C PRO A 379 -9.52 24.87 -8.80
N VAL A 380 -10.54 24.04 -8.56
CA VAL A 380 -11.45 24.32 -7.44
C VAL A 380 -10.74 23.91 -6.16
N GLU A 381 -10.26 24.90 -5.40
CA GLU A 381 -9.48 24.69 -4.18
C GLU A 381 -10.25 25.07 -2.93
N GLN A 382 -9.96 24.36 -1.83
CA GLN A 382 -10.36 24.79 -0.50
C GLN A 382 -9.25 24.47 0.51
N PHE A 383 -8.97 25.42 1.41
CA PHE A 383 -8.00 25.27 2.48
C PHE A 383 -8.57 25.74 3.82
N ALA A 384 -8.27 25.02 4.89
CA ALA A 384 -8.64 25.41 6.25
C ALA A 384 -7.64 24.88 7.28
N ASP A 385 -7.26 25.69 8.25
CA ASP A 385 -6.34 25.24 9.31
C ASP A 385 -7.02 24.21 10.23
N SER A 386 -8.30 24.43 10.58
CA SER A 386 -9.09 23.51 11.41
C SER A 386 -10.56 23.45 10.96
N LEU A 387 -11.18 22.26 11.04
CA LEU A 387 -12.60 22.02 10.76
C LEU A 387 -13.23 21.09 11.83
N PRO A 388 -14.32 21.50 12.53
CA PRO A 388 -14.96 22.81 12.49
C PRO A 388 -14.00 23.94 12.93
N GLY A 389 -14.32 25.17 12.56
CA GLY A 389 -13.45 26.34 12.74
C GLY A 389 -13.07 26.65 14.20
N PRO A 390 -12.21 27.65 14.42
CA PRO A 390 -11.36 27.81 15.61
C PRO A 390 -12.07 27.72 16.98
N PRO A 391 -11.31 27.43 18.05
CA PRO A 391 -9.88 27.77 18.25
C PRO A 391 -8.90 26.95 17.40
N ASP A 392 -7.94 27.66 16.80
CA ASP A 392 -6.87 27.09 15.99
C ASP A 392 -5.72 26.67 16.91
N TYR A 393 -5.61 25.36 17.17
CA TYR A 393 -4.66 24.77 18.10
C TYR A 393 -3.29 24.53 17.46
N GLY A 394 -2.76 25.55 16.78
CA GLY A 394 -1.48 25.46 16.06
C GLY A 394 -1.53 24.64 14.77
N ASN A 395 -2.74 24.27 14.30
CA ASN A 395 -2.87 23.58 13.02
C ASN A 395 -2.64 24.58 11.88
N SER A 396 -2.11 24.12 10.76
CA SER A 396 -1.87 25.04 9.64
C SER A 396 -1.88 24.36 8.29
N VAL A 397 -2.40 25.04 7.28
CA VAL A 397 -2.21 24.73 5.87
C VAL A 397 -1.39 25.83 5.20
N THR A 398 -0.21 25.48 4.68
CA THR A 398 0.64 26.37 3.89
C THR A 398 0.63 25.94 2.43
N VAL A 399 0.29 26.86 1.53
CA VAL A 399 0.32 26.64 0.07
C VAL A 399 1.42 27.51 -0.54
N ILE A 400 2.24 26.92 -1.41
CA ILE A 400 3.38 27.57 -2.08
C ILE A 400 3.23 27.34 -3.59
N ASP A 401 3.10 28.43 -4.35
CA ASP A 401 2.87 28.42 -5.81
C ASP A 401 4.04 29.00 -6.62
#